data_AF-A0A2V8L8Q8-F1
#
_entry.id   AF-A0A2V8L8Q8-F1
#
_cell.length_a   1.000
_cell.length_b   1.000
_cell.length_c   1.000
_cell.angle_alpha   90.00
_cell.angle_beta   90.00
_cell.angle_gamma   90.00
#
_symmetry.space_group_name_H-M   'P 1'
#
loop_
_entity.id
_entity.type
_entity.pdbx_description
1 polymer ?
#
loop_
_entity_poly.entity_id
_entity_poly.type
_entity_poly.pdbx_seq_one_letter_code
_entity_poly.pdbx_strand_id
1 'polypeptide(L)'
;MKLIAISDTQAVANGQDERDAQIQHGRGYRLGGSDDYVVLMNRTDEGANEWKSQYRFKLKTYSYSDYAERCRFHLSSPDSHFTQNRICSMLTSNGRISVSDTHFIVSDNGARRDYPVTSQAENEELLRKHFGIFL
;
A
#
# COMPACT_ATOMS: atom_id res chain seq x y z
N MET A 1 8.56 9.16 -5.33
CA MET A 1 7.41 8.78 -6.19
C MET A 1 6.94 7.38 -5.80
N LYS A 2 5.86 7.26 -5.00
CA LYS A 2 5.15 5.98 -4.86
C LYS A 2 4.43 5.72 -6.19
N LEU A 3 5.02 4.92 -7.06
CA LEU A 3 4.22 4.24 -8.08
C LEU A 3 3.60 3.04 -7.35
N ILE A 4 2.37 3.21 -6.84
CA ILE A 4 1.54 2.03 -6.56
C ILE A 4 1.03 1.63 -7.93
N ALA A 5 1.66 0.64 -8.56
CA ALA A 5 1.06 -0.04 -9.70
C ALA A 5 -0.17 -0.79 -9.15
N ILE A 6 -1.34 -0.15 -9.22
CA ILE A 6 -2.61 -0.82 -9.04
C ILE A 6 -2.87 -1.48 -10.40
N SER A 7 -2.48 -2.74 -10.55
CA SER A 7 -2.95 -3.53 -11.70
C SER A 7 -4.46 -3.59 -11.63
N ASP A 8 -5.11 -3.30 -12.76
CA ASP A 8 -6.56 -3.25 -12.93
C ASP A 8 -7.24 -4.39 -12.17
N THR A 9 -7.79 -4.07 -11.00
CA THR A 9 -8.74 -4.93 -10.33
C THR A 9 -10.08 -4.50 -10.88
N GLN A 10 -10.66 -5.34 -11.74
CA GLN A 10 -12.03 -5.12 -12.22
C GLN A 10 -12.92 -4.83 -11.01
N ALA A 11 -13.59 -3.69 -11.04
CA ALA A 11 -14.65 -3.36 -10.11
C ALA A 11 -15.77 -4.38 -10.32
N VAL A 12 -15.76 -5.45 -9.52
CA VAL A 12 -16.91 -6.34 -9.40
C VAL A 12 -17.93 -5.58 -8.55
N ALA A 13 -18.85 -4.91 -9.24
CA ALA A 13 -20.03 -4.35 -8.64
C ALA A 13 -20.87 -5.48 -8.01
N ASN A 14 -21.38 -5.20 -6.81
CA ASN A 14 -22.26 -6.03 -5.96
C ASN A 14 -21.53 -6.98 -4.99
N GLY A 15 -21.26 -6.48 -3.77
CA GLY A 15 -20.89 -7.31 -2.62
C GLY A 15 -19.94 -6.71 -1.56
N GLN A 16 -19.46 -5.46 -1.69
CA GLN A 16 -18.34 -4.95 -0.87
C GLN A 16 -18.69 -4.27 0.47
N ASP A 17 -19.97 -4.20 0.86
CA ASP A 17 -20.41 -3.51 2.09
C ASP A 17 -20.44 -4.40 3.35
N GLU A 18 -20.08 -5.67 3.24
CA GLU A 18 -20.01 -6.57 4.38
C GLU A 18 -18.81 -6.17 5.27
N ARG A 19 -19.11 -5.76 6.51
CA ARG A 19 -18.13 -5.36 7.54
C ARG A 19 -17.37 -6.55 8.14
N ASP A 20 -17.66 -7.76 7.66
CA ASP A 20 -16.99 -8.97 8.06
C ASP A 20 -15.55 -9.03 7.56
N ALA A 21 -14.78 -9.99 8.10
CA ALA A 21 -13.40 -10.17 7.75
C ALA A 21 -13.26 -10.73 6.32
N GLN A 22 -12.58 -9.99 5.46
CA GLN A 22 -12.23 -10.38 4.10
C GLN A 22 -10.75 -10.78 4.05
N ILE A 23 -10.46 -12.04 3.73
CA ILE A 23 -9.09 -12.58 3.69
C ILE A 23 -8.52 -12.48 2.27
N GLN A 24 -7.35 -11.86 2.13
CA GLN A 24 -6.61 -11.73 0.86
C GLN A 24 -5.10 -11.95 1.11
N HIS A 25 -4.49 -12.90 0.41
CA HIS A 25 -3.06 -13.23 0.51
C HIS A 25 -2.56 -13.42 1.96
N GLY A 26 -3.36 -14.11 2.79
CA GLY A 26 -3.07 -14.36 4.21
C GLY A 26 -3.29 -13.15 5.14
N ARG A 27 -3.82 -12.03 4.63
CA ARG A 27 -4.14 -10.84 5.42
C ARG A 27 -5.65 -10.66 5.53
N GLY A 28 -6.10 -10.32 6.73
CA GLY A 28 -7.49 -9.95 6.97
C GLY A 28 -7.70 -8.45 6.76
N TYR A 29 -8.80 -8.08 6.15
CA TYR A 29 -9.29 -6.71 6.00
C TYR A 29 -10.73 -6.63 6.47
N ARG A 30 -11.11 -5.52 7.09
CA ARG A 30 -12.52 -5.24 7.39
C ARG A 30 -12.77 -3.74 7.46
N LEU A 31 -14.04 -3.36 7.33
CA LEU A 31 -14.50 -2.00 7.51
C LEU A 31 -15.10 -1.83 8.92
N GLY A 32 -14.69 -0.78 9.62
CA GLY A 32 -15.27 -0.32 10.88
C GLY A 32 -15.60 1.17 10.82
N GLY A 33 -15.74 1.80 11.99
CA GLY A 33 -16.02 3.24 12.11
C GLY A 33 -17.43 3.54 12.61
N SER A 34 -17.85 4.79 12.45
CA SER A 34 -19.17 5.30 12.84
C SER A 34 -19.95 5.80 11.62
N ASP A 35 -21.10 6.42 11.83
CA ASP A 35 -21.90 7.02 10.75
C ASP A 35 -21.17 8.20 10.07
N ASP A 36 -20.20 8.82 10.75
CA ASP A 36 -19.46 9.98 10.24
C ASP A 36 -18.26 9.61 9.36
N TYR A 37 -17.69 8.41 9.56
CA TYR A 37 -16.48 7.97 8.88
C TYR A 37 -16.33 6.46 8.88
N VAL A 38 -15.72 5.95 7.81
CA VAL A 38 -15.31 4.57 7.67
C VAL A 38 -13.84 4.44 8.06
N VAL A 39 -13.49 3.33 8.71
CA VAL A 39 -12.10 2.96 9.02
C VAL A 39 -11.77 1.64 8.34
N LEU A 40 -10.77 1.64 7.46
CA LEU A 40 -10.16 0.41 6.98
C LEU A 40 -9.25 -0.16 8.07
N MET A 41 -9.51 -1.39 8.49
CA MET A 41 -8.65 -2.13 9.41
C MET A 41 -7.99 -3.30 8.69
N ASN A 42 -6.78 -3.66 9.11
CA ASN A 42 -6.14 -4.88 8.65
C ASN A 42 -5.64 -5.75 9.81
N ARG A 43 -5.30 -6.99 9.46
CA ARG A 43 -4.61 -7.96 10.30
C ARG A 43 -3.63 -8.74 9.43
N THR A 44 -2.40 -8.91 9.89
CA THR A 44 -1.32 -9.53 9.10
C THR A 44 -1.27 -11.05 9.17
N ASP A 45 -1.76 -11.65 10.26
CA ASP A 45 -1.62 -13.08 10.52
C ASP A 45 -2.97 -13.71 10.94
N GLU A 46 -3.30 -14.87 10.37
CA GLU A 46 -4.39 -15.75 10.83
C GLU A 46 -4.05 -16.30 12.22
N GLY A 47 -4.32 -15.53 13.26
CA GLY A 47 -3.98 -15.85 14.65
C GLY A 47 -3.67 -14.62 15.49
N ALA A 48 -3.36 -13.49 14.85
CA ALA A 48 -3.37 -12.21 15.55
C ALA A 48 -4.82 -11.89 15.97
N ASN A 49 -5.02 -11.60 17.26
CA ASN A 49 -6.34 -11.17 17.74
C ASN A 49 -6.60 -9.68 17.55
N GLU A 50 -5.58 -8.93 17.10
CA GLU A 50 -5.66 -7.47 17.01
C GLU A 50 -5.86 -6.99 15.57
N TRP A 51 -6.91 -6.22 15.36
CA TRP A 51 -7.16 -5.46 14.15
C TRP A 51 -6.53 -4.08 14.27
N LYS A 52 -5.73 -3.67 13.28
CA LYS A 52 -5.04 -2.39 13.25
C LYS A 52 -5.68 -1.43 12.27
N SER A 53 -6.07 -0.25 12.75
CA SER A 53 -6.58 0.84 11.92
C SER A 53 -5.53 1.32 10.92
N GLN A 54 -5.92 1.47 9.66
CA GLN A 54 -5.04 1.92 8.57
C GLN A 54 -5.43 3.31 8.08
N TYR A 55 -6.61 3.42 7.48
CA TYR A 55 -7.11 4.66 6.88
C TYR A 55 -8.50 4.98 7.41
N ARG A 56 -8.76 6.28 7.57
CA ARG A 56 -10.07 6.83 7.89
C ARG A 56 -10.54 7.70 6.75
N PHE A 57 -11.74 7.47 6.24
CA PHE A 57 -12.30 8.22 5.11
C PHE A 57 -13.81 8.39 5.23
N LYS A 58 -14.37 9.31 4.42
CA LYS A 58 -15.81 9.50 4.26
C LYS A 58 -16.21 9.02 2.87
N LEU A 59 -17.47 8.61 2.71
CA LEU A 59 -18.04 8.25 1.40
C LEU A 59 -18.43 9.49 0.56
N LYS A 60 -17.86 10.65 0.88
CA LYS A 60 -18.05 11.88 0.10
C LYS A 60 -17.37 11.70 -1.26
N THR A 61 -18.11 11.95 -2.33
CA THR A 61 -17.55 11.98 -3.69
C THR A 61 -16.64 13.20 -3.87
N TYR A 62 -15.53 12.99 -4.57
CA TYR A 62 -14.58 14.03 -4.96
C TYR A 62 -14.39 14.00 -6.47
N SER A 63 -14.21 15.18 -7.04
CA SER A 63 -13.80 15.39 -8.44
C SER A 63 -12.28 15.23 -8.58
N TYR A 64 -11.79 15.04 -9.81
CA TYR A 64 -10.34 14.98 -10.07
C TYR A 64 -9.61 16.24 -9.56
N SER A 65 -10.21 17.42 -9.71
CA SER A 65 -9.62 18.69 -9.25
C SER A 65 -9.41 18.76 -7.75
N ASP A 66 -10.23 18.07 -6.95
CA ASP A 66 -10.11 18.09 -5.48
C ASP A 66 -8.80 17.44 -5.00
N TYR A 67 -8.20 16.55 -5.82
CA TYR A 67 -6.94 15.90 -5.50
C TYR A 67 -5.71 16.76 -5.82
N ALA A 68 -5.87 17.83 -6.60
CA ALA A 68 -4.74 18.59 -7.16
C ALA A 68 -3.81 19.15 -6.07
N GLU A 69 -4.35 19.68 -4.99
CA GLU A 69 -3.56 20.20 -3.87
C GLU A 69 -2.78 19.09 -3.17
N ARG A 70 -3.43 17.95 -2.88
CA ARG A 70 -2.79 16.80 -2.23
C ARG A 70 -1.72 16.16 -3.12
N CYS A 71 -1.95 16.09 -4.42
CA CYS A 71 -0.96 15.64 -5.39
C CYS A 71 0.27 16.56 -5.39
N ARG A 72 0.09 17.89 -5.47
CA ARG A 72 1.21 18.84 -5.38
C ARG A 72 2.01 18.65 -4.09
N PHE A 73 1.32 18.54 -2.96
CA PHE A 73 1.96 18.26 -1.67
C PHE A 73 2.81 16.99 -1.71
N HIS A 74 2.25 15.87 -2.18
CA HIS A 74 2.97 14.60 -2.23
C HIS A 74 4.09 14.52 -3.28
N LEU A 75 4.05 15.36 -4.31
CA LEU A 75 5.04 15.37 -5.38
C LEU A 75 6.26 16.24 -5.04
N SER A 76 6.07 17.39 -4.41
CA SER A 76 7.13 18.40 -4.29
C SER A 76 7.35 18.98 -2.89
N SER A 77 6.44 18.76 -1.93
CA SER A 77 6.64 19.34 -0.59
C SER A 77 7.80 18.65 0.14
N PRO A 78 8.74 19.39 0.74
CA PRO A 78 9.80 18.81 1.57
C PRO A 78 9.26 18.14 2.84
N ASP A 79 8.04 18.49 3.26
CA ASP A 79 7.36 17.89 4.42
C ASP A 79 6.66 16.57 4.06
N SER A 80 6.64 16.21 2.78
CA SER A 80 6.07 14.94 2.36
C SER A 80 7.03 13.79 2.60
N HIS A 81 6.54 12.73 3.23
CA HIS A 81 7.29 11.47 3.32
C HIS A 81 7.77 10.97 1.95
N PHE A 82 7.08 11.29 0.85
CA PHE A 82 7.44 10.81 -0.49
C PHE A 82 8.56 11.57 -1.18
N THR A 83 8.90 12.76 -0.71
CA THR A 83 10.09 13.51 -1.15
C THR A 83 11.30 13.15 -0.31
N GLN A 84 11.07 12.69 0.93
CA GLN A 84 12.12 12.29 1.88
C GLN A 84 12.54 10.81 1.73
N ASN A 85 11.61 9.92 1.37
CA ASN A 85 11.87 8.47 1.29
C ASN A 85 11.36 7.92 -0.04
N ARG A 86 12.26 7.33 -0.83
CA ARG A 86 11.86 6.65 -2.07
C ARG A 86 11.32 5.28 -1.71
N ILE A 87 10.22 4.90 -2.35
CA ILE A 87 9.66 3.57 -2.22
C ILE A 87 8.96 3.17 -3.52
N CYS A 88 9.21 1.95 -3.98
CA CYS A 88 8.51 1.31 -5.07
C CYS A 88 7.89 0.01 -4.55
N SER A 89 6.60 -0.21 -4.83
CA SER A 89 5.86 -1.38 -4.34
C SER A 89 5.03 -1.96 -5.46
N MET A 90 4.99 -3.30 -5.55
CA MET A 90 4.26 -4.03 -6.58
C MET A 90 3.62 -5.28 -5.96
N LEU A 91 2.36 -5.53 -6.32
CA LEU A 91 1.68 -6.78 -6.00
C LEU A 91 2.28 -7.92 -6.84
N THR A 92 2.50 -9.06 -6.20
CA THR A 92 2.88 -10.31 -6.86
C THR A 92 1.71 -11.29 -6.78
N SER A 93 1.78 -12.41 -7.49
CA SER A 93 0.73 -13.44 -7.45
C SER A 93 0.39 -13.94 -6.04
N ASN A 94 1.37 -13.88 -5.12
CA ASN A 94 1.23 -14.43 -3.78
C ASN A 94 1.37 -13.37 -2.67
N GLY A 95 1.52 -12.09 -3.04
CA GLY A 95 1.69 -11.04 -2.06
C GLY A 95 2.21 -9.72 -2.63
N ARG A 96 3.30 -9.20 -2.08
CA ARG A 96 3.82 -7.88 -2.39
C ARG A 96 5.32 -7.79 -2.18
N ILE A 97 5.99 -7.15 -3.11
CA ILE A 97 7.39 -6.72 -2.94
C ILE A 97 7.44 -5.20 -2.82
N SER A 98 8.39 -4.67 -2.06
CA SER A 98 8.62 -3.24 -1.91
C SER A 98 10.09 -2.96 -1.73
N VAL A 99 10.63 -1.97 -2.41
CA VAL A 99 12.01 -1.49 -2.22
C VAL A 99 11.98 -0.03 -1.79
N SER A 100 12.74 0.31 -0.77
CA SER A 100 13.08 1.67 -0.35
C SER A 100 14.59 1.87 -0.39
N ASP A 101 15.06 3.09 -0.10
CA ASP A 101 16.49 3.40 -0.05
C ASP A 101 17.26 2.54 0.97
N THR A 102 16.57 1.99 1.98
CA THR A 102 17.20 1.25 3.08
C THR A 102 16.80 -0.22 3.18
N HIS A 103 15.70 -0.63 2.53
CA HIS A 103 15.13 -1.97 2.73
C HIS A 103 14.45 -2.51 1.47
N PHE A 104 14.59 -3.82 1.25
CA PHE A 104 13.80 -4.60 0.33
C PHE A 104 12.90 -5.55 1.14
N ILE A 105 11.59 -5.36 1.01
CA ILE A 105 10.57 -6.06 1.77
C ILE A 105 9.82 -7.00 0.84
N VAL A 106 9.76 -8.27 1.21
CA VAL A 106 8.94 -9.29 0.56
C VAL A 106 7.86 -9.72 1.53
N SER A 107 6.60 -9.60 1.14
CA SER A 107 5.43 -10.14 1.84
C SER A 107 4.80 -11.22 0.98
N ASP A 108 4.66 -12.43 1.51
CA ASP A 108 4.12 -13.59 0.80
C ASP A 108 3.38 -14.50 1.80
N ASN A 109 2.13 -14.87 1.50
CA ASN A 109 1.31 -15.77 2.32
C ASN A 109 1.33 -15.44 3.83
N GLY A 110 1.09 -14.17 4.20
CA GLY A 110 1.14 -13.70 5.59
C GLY A 110 2.55 -13.46 6.16
N ALA A 111 3.60 -14.11 5.63
CA ALA A 111 4.96 -13.89 6.07
C ALA A 111 5.56 -12.59 5.49
N ARG A 112 6.35 -11.88 6.30
CA ARG A 112 7.13 -10.71 5.88
C ARG A 112 8.61 -10.97 6.11
N ARG A 113 9.42 -10.73 5.09
CA ARG A 113 10.89 -10.73 5.14
C ARG A 113 11.40 -9.35 4.77
N ASP A 114 12.40 -8.90 5.51
CA ASP A 114 13.00 -7.58 5.35
C ASP A 114 14.51 -7.77 5.13
N TYR A 115 15.02 -7.20 4.04
CA TYR A 115 16.40 -7.30 3.62
C TYR A 115 16.99 -5.89 3.59
N PRO A 116 18.06 -5.59 4.34
CA PRO A 116 18.67 -4.27 4.28
C PRO A 116 19.24 -4.00 2.89
N VAL A 117 19.05 -2.79 2.40
CA VAL A 117 19.69 -2.27 1.18
C VAL A 117 20.83 -1.38 1.64
N THR A 118 22.04 -1.73 1.22
CA THR A 118 23.28 -1.18 1.75
C THR A 118 23.94 -0.15 0.83
N SER A 119 23.47 -0.06 -0.41
CA SER A 119 24.02 0.86 -1.40
C SER A 119 23.01 1.29 -2.46
N GLN A 120 23.30 2.43 -3.09
CA GLN A 120 22.52 2.94 -4.22
C GLN A 120 22.52 1.97 -5.41
N ALA A 121 23.66 1.33 -5.70
CA ALA A 121 23.78 0.34 -6.77
C ALA A 121 22.91 -0.91 -6.52
N GLU A 122 22.85 -1.37 -5.27
CA GLU A 122 21.95 -2.47 -4.88
C GLU A 122 20.47 -2.07 -5.04
N ASN A 123 20.11 -0.83 -4.66
CA ASN A 123 18.76 -0.30 -4.86
C ASN A 123 18.36 -0.27 -6.35
N GLU A 124 19.25 0.25 -7.21
CA GLU A 124 19.04 0.33 -8.65
C GLU A 124 18.90 -1.05 -9.30
N GLU A 125 19.72 -2.02 -8.87
CA GLU A 125 19.61 -3.40 -9.34
C GLU A 125 18.28 -4.05 -8.91
N LEU A 126 17.82 -3.81 -7.68
CA LEU A 126 16.52 -4.28 -7.21
C LEU A 126 15.37 -3.66 -8.01
N LEU A 127 15.43 -2.35 -8.26
CA LEU A 127 14.46 -1.64 -9.09
C LEU A 127 14.39 -2.21 -10.51
N ARG A 128 15.55 -2.41 -11.13
CA ARG A 128 15.68 -2.97 -12.47
C ARG A 128 15.11 -4.39 -12.54
N LYS A 129 15.57 -5.27 -11.64
CA LYS A 129 15.25 -6.70 -11.64
C LYS A 129 13.79 -6.96 -11.31
N HIS A 130 13.21 -6.25 -10.34
CA HIS A 130 11.89 -6.56 -9.82
C HIS A 130 10.79 -5.67 -10.36
N PHE A 131 11.10 -4.43 -10.76
CA PHE A 131 10.10 -3.44 -11.17
C PHE A 131 10.29 -2.97 -12.62
N GLY A 132 11.37 -3.36 -13.30
CA GLY A 132 11.66 -2.90 -14.66
C GLY A 132 11.96 -1.40 -14.73
N ILE A 133 12.38 -0.79 -13.62
CA ILE A 133 12.68 0.65 -13.53
C ILE A 133 14.19 0.83 -13.66
N PHE A 134 14.58 1.73 -14.57
CA PHE A 134 15.95 2.14 -14.82
C PHE A 134 16.07 3.61 -14.40
N LEU A 135 17.09 3.92 -13.60
CA LEU A 135 17.34 5.27 -13.07
C LEU A 135 18.57 5.89 -13.72
#